data_AF-A0A7D9JBU5-F1
#
_entry.id   AF-A0A7D9JBU5-F1
#
_cell.length_a   1.000
_cell.length_b   1.000
_cell.length_c   1.000
_cell.angle_alpha   90.00
_cell.angle_beta   90.00
_cell.angle_gamma   90.00
#
_symmetry.space_group_name_H-M   'P 1'
#
loop_
_entity.id
_entity.type
_entity.pdbx_description
1 polymer ?
#
loop_
_entity_poly.entity_id
_entity_poly.type
_entity_poly.pdbx_seq_one_letter_code
_entity_poly.pdbx_strand_id
1 'polypeptide(L)' 'MDNGLINAILFIDLKKAFDTIDHEILLNKLSRYGFKCKTIELFRDYLTGRTQITVVNNIPSDSSDVTCGFLKDPF' A
#
# COMPACT_ATOMS: atom_id res chain seq x y z
N MET A 1 -4.06 -3.83 47.52
CA MET A 1 -2.75 -4.24 46.99
C MET A 1 -2.94 -4.35 45.50
N ASP A 2 -2.40 -3.39 44.74
CA ASP A 2 -2.45 -3.44 43.28
C ASP A 2 -1.44 -4.47 42.80
N ASN A 3 -1.91 -5.51 42.09
CA ASN A 3 -1.13 -6.69 41.68
C ASN A 3 -0.14 -6.41 40.52
N GLY A 4 0.54 -5.27 40.51
CA GLY A 4 1.77 -5.05 39.73
C GLY A 4 1.74 -5.41 38.24
N LEU A 5 0.60 -5.30 37.56
CA LEU A 5 0.49 -5.60 36.14
C LEU A 5 1.27 -4.57 35.31
N ILE A 6 2.41 -4.99 34.77
CA ILE A 6 3.22 -4.19 33.85
C ILE A 6 2.55 -4.20 32.48
N ASN A 7 2.15 -3.02 32.00
CA ASN A 7 1.68 -2.83 30.63
C ASN A 7 2.83 -2.28 29.78
N ALA A 8 3.12 -2.96 28.66
CA ALA A 8 4.10 -2.49 27.67
C ALA A 8 3.38 -2.22 26.35
N ILE A 9 3.75 -1.14 25.68
CA ILE A 9 3.23 -0.76 24.36
C ILE A 9 4.41 -0.66 23.40
N LEU A 10 4.30 -1.31 22.25
CA LEU A 10 5.27 -1.24 21.16
C LEU A 10 4.68 -0.43 20.01
N PHE A 11 5.36 0.65 19.63
CA PHE A 11 5.05 1.41 18.43
C PHE A 11 6.02 1.02 17.31
N ILE A 12 5.48 0.66 16.15
CA ILE A 12 6.24 0.33 14.95
C ILE A 12 5.87 1.34 13.87
N ASP A 13 6.86 2.06 13.36
CA ASP A 13 6.71 2.91 12.18
C ASP A 13 7.31 2.21 10.96
N LEU A 14 6.49 2.07 9.92
CA LEU A 14 6.90 1.48 8.64
C LEU A 14 7.21 2.63 7.67
N LYS A 15 8.51 2.88 7.44
CA LYS A 15 8.93 3.86 6.45
C LYS A 15 8.31 3.51 5.10
N LYS A 16 7.62 4.48 4.50
CA LYS A 16 6.99 4.32 3.17
C LYS A 16 6.05 3.10 3.10
N ALA A 17 5.30 2.83 4.17
CA ALA A 17 4.37 1.68 4.26
C ALA A 17 3.53 1.46 2.99
N PHE A 18 3.13 2.58 2.39
CA PHE A 18 2.32 2.68 1.19
C PHE A 18 3.05 2.45 -0.13
N ASP A 19 4.36 2.68 -0.19
CA ASP A 19 5.18 2.35 -1.36
C ASP A 19 5.50 0.84 -1.38
N THR A 20 5.30 0.13 -0.27
CA THR A 20 5.72 -1.27 -0.08
C THR A 20 4.59 -2.30 -0.17
N ILE A 21 3.35 -1.87 -0.43
CA ILE A 21 2.20 -2.78 -0.43
C ILE A 21 2.18 -3.63 -1.69
N ASP A 22 2.38 -4.94 -1.57
CA ASP A 22 2.12 -5.88 -2.65
C ASP A 22 0.63 -5.96 -2.98
N HIS A 23 0.28 -5.83 -4.27
CA HIS A 23 -1.10 -5.74 -4.73
C HIS A 23 -1.87 -7.05 -4.54
N GLU A 24 -1.26 -8.20 -4.82
CA GLU A 24 -1.94 -9.49 -4.66
C GLU A 24 -2.13 -9.83 -3.19
N ILE A 25 -1.16 -9.52 -2.33
CA ILE A 25 -1.32 -9.66 -0.88
C ILE A 25 -2.47 -8.78 -0.37
N LEU A 26 -2.58 -7.53 -0.85
CA LEU A 26 -3.67 -6.63 -0.49
C LEU A 26 -5.03 -7.19 -0.92
N LEU A 27 -5.20 -7.58 -2.19
CA LEU A 27 -6.45 -8.10 -2.73
C LEU A 27 -6.88 -9.39 -2.00
N ASN A 28 -5.93 -10.28 -1.71
CA ASN A 28 -6.19 -11.49 -0.93
C ASN A 28 -6.64 -11.19 0.50
N LYS A 29 -6.07 -10.16 1.16
CA LYS A 29 -6.52 -9.74 2.49
C LYS A 29 -7.92 -9.15 2.46
N LEU A 30 -8.24 -8.30 1.48
CA LEU A 30 -9.57 -7.73 1.32
C LEU A 30 -10.64 -8.82 1.11
N SER A 31 -10.33 -9.83 0.30
CA SER A 31 -11.19 -11.02 0.15
C SER A 31 -11.44 -11.72 1.49
N ARG A 32 -10.38 -11.98 2.27
CA ARG A 32 -10.48 -12.63 3.59
C ARG A 32 -11.25 -11.80 4.62
N TYR A 33 -11.25 -10.48 4.50
CA TYR A 33 -12.04 -9.59 5.36
C TYR A 33 -13.51 -9.47 4.94
N GLY A 34 -13.94 -10.17 3.88
CA GLY A 34 -15.34 -10.23 3.48
C GLY A 34 -15.78 -9.13 2.52
N PHE A 35 -14.84 -8.45 1.86
CA PHE A 35 -15.19 -7.50 0.80
C PHE A 35 -15.87 -8.21 -0.38
N LYS A 36 -16.86 -7.55 -0.99
CA LYS A 36 -17.61 -8.10 -2.13
C LYS A 36 -16.74 -8.17 -3.38
N CYS A 37 -17.03 -9.13 -4.27
CA CYS A 37 -16.31 -9.33 -5.53
C CYS A 37 -16.13 -8.03 -6.33
N LYS A 38 -17.22 -7.27 -6.53
CA LYS A 38 -17.19 -5.97 -7.23
C LYS A 38 -16.24 -4.95 -6.61
N THR A 39 -16.09 -4.95 -5.28
CA THR A 39 -15.17 -4.04 -4.60
C THR A 39 -13.73 -4.48 -4.84
N ILE A 40 -13.46 -5.78 -4.79
CA ILE A 40 -12.12 -6.33 -5.06
C ILE A 40 -11.71 -6.10 -6.52
N GLU A 41 -12.65 -6.26 -7.46
CA GLU A 41 -12.46 -5.93 -8.88
C GLU A 41 -12.10 -4.47 -9.07
N LEU A 42 -12.81 -3.55 -8.42
CA LEU A 42 -12.48 -2.12 -8.46
C LEU A 42 -11.04 -1.84 -7.97
N PHE A 43 -10.61 -2.48 -6.88
CA PHE A 43 -9.23 -2.35 -6.40
C PHE A 43 -8.22 -2.97 -7.37
N ARG A 44 -8.54 -4.12 -7.96
CA ARG A 44 -7.68 -4.78 -8.95
C ARG A 44 -7.50 -3.89 -10.18
N ASP A 45 -8.58 -3.33 -10.71
CA ASP A 45 -8.56 -2.42 -11.86
C ASP A 45 -7.79 -1.14 -11.56
N TYR A 46 -7.94 -0.59 -10.35
CA TYR A 46 -7.21 0.60 -9.92
C TYR A 46 -5.68 0.36 -9.78
N LEU A 47 -5.27 -0.85 -9.39
CA LEU A 47 -3.86 -1.19 -9.14
C LEU A 47 -3.14 -1.72 -10.38
N THR A 48 -3.87 -2.34 -11.32
CA THR A 48 -3.30 -3.02 -12.49
C THR A 48 -2.98 -2.05 -13.63
N GLY A 49 -1.94 -2.35 -14.41
CA GLY A 49 -1.62 -1.64 -15.65
C GLY A 49 -1.07 -0.23 -15.46
N ARG A 50 -0.58 0.07 -14.26
CA ARG A 50 -0.05 1.38 -13.92
C ARG A 50 1.44 1.49 -14.20
N THR A 51 1.85 2.67 -14.64
CA THR A 51 3.25 3.04 -14.79
C THR A 51 3.58 4.32 -14.01
N GLN A 52 4.87 4.56 -13.78
CA GLN A 52 5.39 5.75 -13.13
C GLN A 52 6.63 6.28 -13.87
N ILE A 53 6.81 7.60 -13.76
CA ILE A 53 8.02 8.32 -14.17
C ILE A 53 8.49 9.20 -13.02
N THR A 54 9.80 9.45 -12.93
CA THR A 54 10.37 10.42 -11.99
C THR A 54 10.98 11.57 -12.77
N VAL A 55 10.70 12.81 -12.35
CA VAL A 55 11.29 14.01 -12.96
C VAL A 55 12.31 14.60 -12.01
N VAL A 56 13.56 14.72 -12.45
CA VAL A 56 14.64 15.37 -11.70
C VAL A 56 15.21 16.48 -12.55
N ASN A 57 15.24 17.71 -12.04
CA ASN A 57 15.71 18.89 -12.78
C ASN A 57 15.03 19.06 -14.17
N ASN A 58 13.71 18.83 -14.24
CA ASN A 58 12.90 18.84 -15.46
C ASN A 58 13.25 17.75 -16.51
N ILE A 59 14.04 16.75 -16.13
CA ILE A 59 14.36 15.60 -16.98
C ILE A 59 13.54 14.40 -16.51
N PRO A 60 12.63 13.84 -17.33
CA PRO A 60 11.88 12.63 -16.99
C PRO A 60 12.74 11.38 -17.13
N SER A 61 12.50 10.39 -16.26
CA SER A 61 12.97 9.02 -16.44
C SER A 61 12.17 8.29 -17.52
N ASP A 62 12.66 7.11 -17.89
CA ASP A 62 11.84 6.13 -18.58
C ASP A 62 10.64 5.71 -17.72
N SER A 63 9.58 5.25 -18.41
CA SER A 63 8.38 4.70 -17.77
C SER A 63 8.69 3.32 -17.18
N SER A 64 8.30 3.11 -15.92
CA SER A 64 8.39 1.81 -15.24
C SER A 64 7.03 1.36 -14.75
N ASP A 65 6.75 0.07 -14.84
CA ASP A 65 5.54 -0.53 -14.27
C ASP A 65 5.53 -0.39 -12.74
N VAL A 66 4.33 -0.22 -12.18
CA VAL A 66 4.09 -0.17 -10.73
C VAL A 66 3.57 -1.53 -10.28
N THR A 67 4.47 -2.35 -9.71
CA THR A 67 4.15 -3.70 -9.23
C THR A 67 3.83 -3.75 -7.73
N CYS A 68 4.16 -2.70 -6.99
CA CYS A 68 3.86 -2.57 -5.58
C CYS A 68 3.65 -1.10 -5.19
N GLY A 69 3.05 -0.93 -4.02
CA GLY A 69 2.67 0.35 -3.47
C GLY A 69 1.54 1.02 -4.22
N PHE A 70 1.25 2.24 -3.85
CA PHE A 70 0.27 3.06 -4.53
C PHE A 70 0.85 4.42 -4.90
N LEU A 71 0.32 5.02 -5.96
CA LEU A 71 0.74 6.35 -6.39
C LEU A 71 0.11 7.28 -5.37
N LYS A 72 0.94 8.00 -4.63
CA LYS A 72 0.45 9.17 -3.92
C LYS A 72 0.05 10.18 -4.97
N ASP A 73 -1.18 10.69 -4.86
CA ASP A 73 -1.59 11.86 -5.62
C ASP A 73 -0.57 12.99 -5.39
N PRO A 74 -0.27 13.80 -6.42
CA PRO A 74 0.82 14.78 -6.38
C PRO A 74 0.52 16.04 -5.53
N PHE A 75 -0.39 15.96 -4.56
CA PHE A 75 -0.75 17.08 -3.67
C PHE A 75 0.05 17.08 -2.37
#